data_AF-A0A4V1V439-F1
#
_entry.id   AF-A0A4V1V439-F1
#
_cell.length_a   1.000
_cell.length_b   1.000
_cell.length_c   1.000
_cell.angle_alpha   90.00
_cell.angle_beta   90.00
_cell.angle_gamma   90.00
#
_symmetry.space_group_name_H-M   'P 1'
#
loop_
_entity.id
_entity.type
_entity.pdbx_description
1 polymer ?
#
loop_
_entity_poly.entity_id
_entity_poly.type
_entity_poly.pdbx_seq_one_letter_code
_entity_poly.pdbx_strand_id
1 'polypeptide(L)'
;MATPFLDRDLRVIPIDAYIDPPQPRARAIITHGHSDHARSGHGAVLATPDTIAIMKVRYGEDCAGQFQPLEFNTPLQVDDVTITLVPAGHILGSAQVVMEHRGQRAVFTGDYKRLPDRTAQPFELAECDLFITEATFGLPVFQHPRPLDEMARLLRSVAAFPERSHVIGSYALGKAQRVIALLRDAGWDAPIYLHGAMIR
;
A
#
# COMPACT_ATOMS: atom_id res chain seq x y z
N MET A 1 4.18 -34.64 6.70
CA MET A 1 3.62 -33.45 6.01
C MET A 1 4.77 -32.51 5.76
N ALA A 2 4.86 -31.89 4.58
CA ALA A 2 5.86 -30.84 4.35
C ALA A 2 5.61 -29.68 5.31
N THR A 3 6.65 -29.17 5.96
CA THR A 3 6.55 -27.96 6.79
C THR A 3 6.13 -26.80 5.88
N PRO A 4 5.06 -26.06 6.18
CA PRO A 4 4.67 -24.90 5.38
C PRO A 4 5.80 -23.86 5.43
N PHE A 5 6.12 -23.23 4.29
CA PHE A 5 7.19 -22.23 4.23
C PHE A 5 6.77 -20.85 4.74
N LEU A 6 5.47 -20.65 4.98
CA LEU A 6 4.86 -19.47 5.59
C LEU A 6 4.04 -19.91 6.82
N ASP A 7 4.15 -19.18 7.93
CA ASP A 7 3.31 -19.41 9.11
C ASP A 7 2.21 -18.35 9.30
N ARG A 8 1.42 -18.50 10.37
CA ARG A 8 0.29 -17.61 10.71
C ARG A 8 0.71 -16.19 11.08
N ASP A 9 1.98 -15.99 11.42
CA ASP A 9 2.53 -14.69 11.81
C ASP A 9 3.17 -14.00 10.59
N LEU A 10 2.88 -14.50 9.38
CA LEU A 10 3.43 -14.07 8.09
C LEU A 10 4.95 -14.14 8.05
N ARG A 11 5.54 -15.12 8.75
CA ARG A 11 6.97 -15.41 8.66
C ARG A 11 7.25 -16.34 7.49
N VAL A 12 8.07 -15.87 6.56
CA VAL A 12 8.68 -16.68 5.50
C VAL A 12 9.83 -17.48 6.15
N ILE A 13 9.50 -18.69 6.58
CA ILE A 13 10.33 -19.54 7.46
C ILE A 13 11.74 -19.77 6.91
N PRO A 14 11.95 -20.10 5.61
CA PRO A 14 13.29 -20.41 5.11
C PRO A 14 14.29 -19.25 5.18
N ILE A 15 13.81 -18.00 5.14
CA ILE A 15 14.64 -16.79 5.12
C ILE A 15 14.55 -15.97 6.41
N ASP A 16 13.77 -16.43 7.39
CA ASP A 16 13.44 -15.76 8.65
C ASP A 16 13.06 -14.28 8.47
N ALA A 17 12.22 -14.00 7.48
CA ALA A 17 11.70 -12.66 7.18
C ALA A 17 10.20 -12.61 7.48
N TYR A 18 9.74 -11.50 8.03
CA TYR A 18 8.33 -11.28 8.32
C TYR A 18 7.75 -10.25 7.35
N ILE A 19 6.53 -10.49 6.87
CA ILE A 19 5.80 -9.51 6.05
C ILE A 19 4.95 -8.63 6.97
N ASP A 20 5.08 -7.31 6.82
CA ASP A 20 4.39 -6.28 7.63
C ASP A 20 4.32 -6.58 9.15
N PRO A 21 5.45 -6.93 9.80
CA PRO A 21 5.43 -7.30 11.20
C PRO A 21 5.00 -6.11 12.09
N PRO A 22 4.08 -6.31 13.06
CA PRO A 22 3.59 -5.24 13.92
C PRO A 22 4.63 -4.73 14.93
N GLN A 23 5.74 -5.45 15.08
CA GLN A 23 6.85 -5.18 16.01
C GLN A 23 8.19 -5.25 15.27
N PRO A 24 9.25 -4.58 15.75
CA PRO A 24 10.59 -4.70 15.21
C PRO A 24 11.05 -6.16 15.04
N ARG A 25 11.69 -6.43 13.90
CA ARG A 25 12.22 -7.74 13.50
C ARG A 25 13.59 -7.57 12.84
N ALA A 26 14.40 -8.62 12.85
CA ALA A 26 15.69 -8.61 12.19
C ALA A 26 15.56 -8.40 10.68
N ARG A 27 14.57 -9.04 10.03
CA ARG A 27 14.25 -8.89 8.61
C ARG A 27 12.75 -8.66 8.44
N ALA A 28 12.39 -7.58 7.75
CA ALA A 28 11.01 -7.24 7.44
C ALA A 28 10.84 -6.99 5.94
N ILE A 29 9.77 -7.50 5.37
CA ILE A 29 9.28 -7.16 4.02
C ILE A 29 8.07 -6.25 4.23
N ILE A 30 8.12 -5.02 3.72
CA ILE A 30 7.06 -4.02 3.94
C ILE A 30 6.29 -3.80 2.63
N THR A 31 4.98 -4.05 2.66
CA THR A 31 4.12 -3.91 1.48
C THR A 31 3.91 -2.45 1.09
N HIS A 32 3.71 -1.57 2.07
CA HIS A 32 3.48 -0.15 1.84
C HIS A 32 3.67 0.70 3.10
N GLY A 33 3.76 2.03 2.91
CA GLY A 33 4.11 2.98 3.95
C GLY A 33 2.97 3.45 4.88
N HIS A 34 1.83 2.75 4.95
CA HIS A 34 0.84 3.04 6.00
C HIS A 34 1.35 2.54 7.35
N SER A 35 0.96 3.25 8.41
CA SER A 35 1.51 2.97 9.74
C SER A 35 1.14 1.58 10.23
N ASP A 36 -0.02 1.05 9.92
CA ASP A 36 -0.43 -0.31 10.32
C ASP A 36 0.40 -1.43 9.68
N HIS A 37 1.19 -1.13 8.64
CA HIS A 37 2.08 -2.07 7.95
C HIS A 37 3.57 -1.77 8.18
N ALA A 38 3.95 -0.48 8.11
CA ALA A 38 5.32 -0.03 8.27
C ALA A 38 5.63 0.41 9.70
N ARG A 39 6.72 -0.12 10.27
CA ARG A 39 7.24 0.25 11.60
C ARG A 39 8.72 0.63 11.51
N SER A 40 9.19 1.45 12.45
CA SER A 40 10.61 1.68 12.65
C SER A 40 11.23 0.61 13.55
N GLY A 41 12.56 0.52 13.55
CA GLY A 41 13.35 -0.35 14.42
C GLY A 41 13.67 -1.73 13.82
N HIS A 42 13.28 -2.01 12.57
CA HIS A 42 13.69 -3.24 11.90
C HIS A 42 15.21 -3.25 11.62
N GLY A 43 15.82 -4.44 11.67
CA GLY A 43 17.24 -4.61 11.33
C GLY A 43 17.50 -4.36 9.84
N ALA A 44 16.78 -5.07 8.97
CA ALA A 44 16.79 -4.88 7.52
C ALA A 44 15.35 -4.83 6.98
N VAL A 45 15.09 -3.91 6.05
CA VAL A 45 13.79 -3.71 5.39
C VAL A 45 13.93 -3.93 3.88
N LEU A 46 13.16 -4.88 3.34
CA LEU A 46 12.93 -5.05 1.91
C LEU A 46 11.59 -4.40 1.53
N ALA A 47 11.59 -3.45 0.61
CA ALA A 47 10.37 -2.80 0.13
C ALA A 47 10.62 -2.09 -1.21
N THR A 48 9.58 -1.54 -1.82
CA THR A 48 9.74 -0.67 -2.99
C THR A 48 10.49 0.63 -2.62
N PRO A 49 11.19 1.27 -3.57
CA PRO A 49 11.86 2.55 -3.31
C PRO A 49 10.92 3.62 -2.75
N ASP A 50 9.71 3.70 -3.29
CA ASP A 50 8.66 4.64 -2.85
C ASP A 50 8.23 4.35 -1.39
N THR A 51 8.03 3.09 -1.03
CA THR A 51 7.69 2.70 0.35
C THR A 51 8.82 3.06 1.31
N ILE A 52 10.08 2.85 0.94
CA ILE A 52 11.24 3.25 1.74
C ILE A 52 11.28 4.76 1.92
N ALA A 53 11.05 5.54 0.86
CA ALA A 53 10.99 7.00 0.95
C ALA A 53 9.89 7.46 1.91
N ILE A 54 8.70 6.86 1.83
CA ILE A 54 7.59 7.15 2.75
C ILE A 54 7.94 6.79 4.19
N MET A 55 8.59 5.64 4.42
CA MET A 55 9.05 5.24 5.76
C MET A 55 10.02 6.26 6.34
N LYS A 56 10.98 6.74 5.55
CA LYS A 56 11.97 7.73 5.97
C LYS A 56 11.34 9.08 6.31
N VAL A 57 10.39 9.54 5.52
CA VAL A 57 9.63 10.77 5.80
C VAL A 57 8.87 10.64 7.13
N ARG A 58 8.26 9.48 7.41
CA ARG A 58 7.45 9.25 8.62
C ARG A 58 8.28 9.04 9.89
N TYR A 59 9.38 8.30 9.78
CA TYR A 59 10.08 7.72 10.93
C TYR A 59 11.53 8.18 11.05
N GLY A 60 12.04 8.96 10.10
CA GLY A 60 13.43 9.39 10.01
C GLY A 60 14.29 8.53 9.09
N GLU A 61 15.41 9.09 8.61
CA GLU A 61 16.33 8.40 7.69
C GLU A 61 16.87 7.08 8.24
N ASP A 62 17.11 7.02 9.55
CA ASP A 62 17.69 5.87 10.26
C ASP A 62 16.62 4.96 10.90
N CYS A 63 15.38 4.97 10.38
CA CYS A 63 14.28 4.20 10.98
C CYS A 63 14.41 2.67 10.80
N ALA A 64 15.38 2.18 10.04
CA ALA A 64 15.79 0.78 9.98
C ALA A 64 17.32 0.69 9.87
N GLY A 65 17.91 -0.44 10.28
CA GLY A 65 19.37 -0.63 10.21
C GLY A 65 19.91 -0.70 8.78
N GLN A 66 19.13 -1.25 7.85
CA GLN A 66 19.44 -1.30 6.43
C GLN A 66 18.15 -1.30 5.59
N PHE A 67 18.20 -0.65 4.44
CA PHE A 67 17.17 -0.75 3.40
C PHE A 67 17.69 -1.51 2.18
N GLN A 68 16.88 -2.44 1.69
CA GLN A 68 17.05 -3.10 0.42
C GLN A 68 15.87 -2.70 -0.49
N PRO A 69 16.05 -1.71 -1.38
CA PRO A 69 15.02 -1.40 -2.36
C PRO A 69 14.88 -2.56 -3.35
N LEU A 70 13.63 -2.91 -3.69
CA LEU A 70 13.32 -3.87 -4.74
C LEU A 70 12.31 -3.25 -5.71
N GLU A 71 12.73 -3.15 -6.97
CA GLU A 71 11.86 -2.66 -8.05
C GLU A 71 10.73 -3.66 -8.33
N PHE A 72 9.60 -3.15 -8.80
CA PHE A 72 8.49 -3.99 -9.19
C PHE A 72 8.91 -5.02 -10.25
N ASN A 73 8.31 -6.21 -10.18
CA ASN A 73 8.49 -7.30 -11.14
C ASN A 73 9.95 -7.77 -11.31
N THR A 74 10.83 -7.42 -10.37
CA THR A 74 12.22 -7.89 -10.33
C THR A 74 12.35 -9.03 -9.32
N PRO A 75 12.71 -10.26 -9.75
CA PRO A 75 12.88 -11.38 -8.82
C PRO A 75 14.15 -11.21 -8.00
N LEU A 76 14.02 -11.36 -6.68
CA LEU A 76 15.11 -11.41 -5.72
C LEU A 76 15.21 -12.82 -5.14
N GLN A 77 16.32 -13.51 -5.42
CA GLN A 77 16.62 -14.79 -4.77
C GLN A 77 17.20 -14.54 -3.37
N VAL A 78 16.58 -15.13 -2.35
CA VAL A 78 17.07 -15.16 -0.97
C VAL A 78 17.06 -16.62 -0.51
N ASP A 79 18.25 -17.20 -0.37
CA ASP A 79 18.42 -18.63 -0.09
C ASP A 79 17.63 -19.50 -1.10
N ASP A 80 16.67 -20.32 -0.65
CA ASP A 80 15.82 -21.16 -1.50
C ASP A 80 14.45 -20.53 -1.86
N VAL A 81 14.24 -19.25 -1.53
CA VAL A 81 13.00 -18.50 -1.80
C VAL A 81 13.25 -17.40 -2.83
N THR A 82 12.36 -17.26 -3.82
CA THR A 82 12.31 -16.09 -4.69
C THR A 82 11.23 -15.12 -4.21
N ILE A 83 11.59 -13.85 -4.01
CA ILE A 83 10.67 -12.77 -3.65
C ILE A 83 10.52 -11.83 -4.84
N THR A 84 9.29 -11.48 -5.21
CA THR A 84 9.00 -10.45 -6.20
C THR A 84 7.94 -9.50 -5.65
N LEU A 85 8.13 -8.18 -5.82
CA LEU A 85 7.12 -7.17 -5.50
C LEU A 85 6.29 -6.87 -6.75
N VAL A 86 4.97 -6.97 -6.65
CA VAL A 86 4.03 -6.70 -7.75
C VAL A 86 3.09 -5.56 -7.36
N PRO A 87 2.78 -4.59 -8.23
CA PRO A 87 1.90 -3.47 -7.89
C PRO A 87 0.57 -3.87 -7.24
N ALA A 88 0.24 -3.25 -6.09
CA ALA A 88 -1.03 -3.48 -5.37
C ALA A 88 -2.11 -2.41 -5.65
N GLY A 89 -1.73 -1.25 -6.20
CA GLY A 89 -2.67 -0.18 -6.54
C GLY A 89 -3.30 0.57 -5.37
N HIS A 90 -2.91 0.31 -4.14
CA HIS A 90 -3.46 0.94 -2.95
C HIS A 90 -3.01 2.40 -2.80
N ILE A 91 -1.71 2.61 -2.62
CA ILE A 91 -1.01 3.91 -2.52
C ILE A 91 0.29 3.87 -3.33
N LEU A 92 0.95 5.03 -3.50
CA LEU A 92 2.27 5.10 -4.13
C LEU A 92 3.23 4.09 -3.50
N GLY A 93 3.83 3.23 -4.32
CA GLY A 93 4.79 2.22 -3.88
C GLY A 93 4.19 0.94 -3.31
N SER A 94 2.86 0.86 -3.14
CA SER A 94 2.23 -0.33 -2.54
C SER A 94 2.43 -1.59 -3.40
N ALA A 95 2.82 -2.67 -2.75
CA ALA A 95 3.17 -3.93 -3.39
C ALA A 95 2.52 -5.15 -2.73
N GLN A 96 2.13 -6.09 -3.58
CA GLN A 96 1.92 -7.49 -3.23
C GLN A 96 3.29 -8.16 -3.11
N VAL A 97 3.45 -9.06 -2.14
CA VAL A 97 4.66 -9.88 -1.96
C VAL A 97 4.40 -11.26 -2.55
N VAL A 98 5.02 -11.53 -3.70
CA VAL A 98 5.02 -12.85 -4.34
C VAL A 98 6.20 -13.64 -3.80
N MET A 99 5.93 -14.84 -3.31
CA MET A 99 6.93 -15.76 -2.75
C MET A 99 6.86 -17.08 -3.50
N GLU A 100 8.00 -17.53 -4.00
CA GLU A 100 8.13 -18.84 -4.66
C GLU A 100 9.13 -19.72 -3.92
N HIS A 101 8.69 -20.91 -3.53
CA HIS A 101 9.50 -21.88 -2.80
C HIS A 101 9.15 -23.30 -3.22
N ARG A 102 10.15 -24.06 -3.72
CA ARG A 102 10.00 -25.49 -4.08
C ARG A 102 8.78 -25.78 -4.98
N GLY A 103 8.52 -24.90 -5.94
CA GLY A 103 7.41 -25.03 -6.89
C GLY A 103 6.03 -24.63 -6.35
N GLN A 104 5.95 -24.05 -5.15
CA GLN A 104 4.75 -23.41 -4.62
C GLN A 104 4.87 -21.89 -4.74
N ARG A 105 3.78 -21.22 -5.14
CA ARG A 105 3.69 -19.77 -5.25
C ARG A 105 2.62 -19.21 -4.31
N ALA A 106 3.04 -18.41 -3.34
CA ALA A 106 2.14 -17.70 -2.43
C ALA A 106 2.18 -16.19 -2.69
N VAL A 107 1.03 -15.53 -2.56
CA VAL A 107 0.89 -14.09 -2.68
C VAL A 107 0.29 -13.53 -1.40
N PHE A 108 1.00 -12.61 -0.76
CA PHE A 108 0.43 -11.72 0.25
C PHE A 108 0.10 -10.39 -0.40
N THR A 109 -1.17 -9.98 -0.39
CA THR A 109 -1.61 -8.80 -1.14
C THR A 109 -1.16 -7.48 -0.54
N GLY A 110 -0.95 -7.44 0.78
CA GLY A 110 -1.08 -6.20 1.54
C GLY A 110 -2.48 -5.60 1.35
N ASP A 111 -2.60 -4.30 1.54
CA ASP A 111 -3.77 -3.57 1.07
C ASP A 111 -3.70 -3.38 -0.44
N TYR A 112 -4.82 -3.57 -1.14
CA TYR A 112 -4.85 -3.45 -2.60
C TYR A 112 -6.12 -2.78 -3.10
N LYS A 113 -6.02 -2.20 -4.29
CA LYS A 113 -7.16 -1.59 -4.97
C LYS A 113 -7.05 -1.81 -6.47
N ARG A 114 -8.08 -2.45 -7.03
CA ARG A 114 -8.16 -2.80 -8.46
C ARG A 114 -8.66 -1.68 -9.36
N LEU A 115 -9.34 -0.67 -8.80
CA LEU A 115 -9.84 0.46 -9.57
C LEU A 115 -8.68 1.35 -10.03
N PRO A 116 -8.72 1.87 -11.27
CA PRO A 116 -7.74 2.84 -11.76
C PRO A 116 -7.61 4.03 -10.80
N ASP A 117 -6.36 4.41 -10.55
CA ASP A 117 -6.00 5.54 -9.71
C ASP A 117 -4.63 6.04 -10.13
N ARG A 118 -4.56 7.27 -10.65
CA ARG A 118 -3.29 7.84 -11.13
C ARG A 118 -2.33 8.24 -10.01
N THR A 119 -2.71 8.10 -8.75
CA THR A 119 -1.84 8.40 -7.60
C THR A 119 -1.09 7.17 -7.08
N ALA A 120 -1.23 6.02 -7.74
CA ALA A 120 -0.53 4.78 -7.43
C ALA A 120 -0.24 3.99 -8.71
N GLN A 121 0.69 3.04 -8.66
CA GLN A 121 0.89 2.07 -9.73
C GLN A 121 -0.39 1.23 -9.91
N PRO A 122 -0.83 0.89 -11.14
CA PRO A 122 -2.06 0.11 -11.32
C PRO A 122 -1.90 -1.29 -10.71
N PHE A 123 -2.97 -1.83 -10.12
CA PHE A 123 -2.96 -3.20 -9.60
C PHE A 123 -2.63 -4.21 -10.72
N GLU A 124 -1.71 -5.11 -10.44
CA GLU A 124 -1.35 -6.22 -11.32
C GLU A 124 -1.80 -7.55 -10.73
N LEU A 125 -2.39 -8.42 -11.54
CA LEU A 125 -2.83 -9.74 -11.08
C LEU A 125 -1.62 -10.69 -10.99
N ALA A 126 -1.37 -11.25 -9.81
CA ALA A 126 -0.37 -12.30 -9.60
C ALA A 126 -1.05 -13.67 -9.42
N GLU A 127 -0.76 -14.62 -10.31
CA GLU A 127 -1.21 -16.01 -10.15
C GLU A 127 -0.54 -16.68 -8.95
N CYS A 128 -1.25 -17.54 -8.23
CA CYS A 128 -0.73 -18.20 -7.04
C CYS A 128 -1.50 -19.48 -6.69
N ASP A 129 -0.84 -20.35 -5.92
CA ASP A 129 -1.44 -21.52 -5.28
C ASP A 129 -2.08 -21.14 -3.93
N LEU A 130 -1.46 -20.19 -3.22
CA LEU A 130 -1.93 -19.66 -1.94
C LEU A 130 -2.11 -18.13 -2.03
N PHE A 131 -3.33 -17.67 -1.80
CA PHE A 131 -3.68 -16.26 -1.81
C PHE A 131 -4.03 -15.78 -0.39
N ILE A 132 -3.22 -14.87 0.15
CA ILE A 132 -3.43 -14.25 1.45
C ILE A 132 -3.83 -12.79 1.21
N THR A 133 -5.10 -12.50 1.48
CA THR A 133 -5.73 -11.21 1.16
C THR A 133 -6.16 -10.44 2.40
N GLU A 134 -6.11 -9.12 2.30
CA GLU A 134 -6.86 -8.24 3.20
C GLU A 134 -8.38 -8.47 3.08
N ALA A 135 -9.12 -8.03 4.10
CA ALA A 135 -10.58 -8.16 4.17
C ALA A 135 -11.25 -6.90 4.74
N THR A 136 -10.66 -5.72 4.53
CA THR A 136 -11.15 -4.42 5.02
C THR A 136 -12.61 -4.20 4.64
N PHE A 137 -12.97 -4.63 3.42
CA PHE A 137 -14.34 -4.57 2.88
C PHE A 137 -14.91 -5.96 2.57
N GLY A 138 -14.49 -7.00 3.30
CA GLY A 138 -14.87 -8.39 3.04
C GLY A 138 -16.36 -8.73 3.29
N LEU A 139 -17.13 -7.82 3.90
CA LEU A 139 -18.56 -8.00 4.13
C LEU A 139 -19.39 -7.47 2.94
N PRO A 140 -20.45 -8.19 2.49
CA PRO A 140 -21.27 -7.78 1.33
C PRO A 140 -21.96 -6.41 1.43
N VAL A 141 -22.08 -5.87 2.64
CA VAL A 141 -22.64 -4.52 2.89
C VAL A 141 -21.73 -3.41 2.35
N PHE A 142 -20.44 -3.67 2.19
CA PHE A 142 -19.49 -2.71 1.66
C PHE A 142 -19.58 -2.69 0.13
N GLN A 143 -20.45 -1.83 -0.38
CA GLN A 143 -20.57 -1.52 -1.80
C GLN A 143 -20.16 -0.07 -2.03
N HIS A 144 -19.08 0.13 -2.79
CA HIS A 144 -18.55 1.47 -3.03
C HIS A 144 -19.16 2.07 -4.31
N PRO A 145 -19.65 3.33 -4.25
CA PRO A 145 -20.09 4.04 -5.44
C PRO A 145 -18.90 4.31 -6.38
N ARG A 146 -19.19 4.67 -7.63
CA ARG A 146 -18.14 5.10 -8.56
C ARG A 146 -17.52 6.39 -8.02
N PRO A 147 -16.18 6.50 -7.92
CA PRO A 147 -15.53 7.67 -7.33
C PRO A 147 -15.91 9.01 -7.99
N LEU A 148 -16.10 9.02 -9.31
CA LEU A 148 -16.49 10.23 -10.04
C LEU A 148 -17.94 10.67 -9.75
N ASP A 149 -18.84 9.75 -9.41
CA ASP A 149 -20.20 10.11 -9.00
C ASP A 149 -20.19 10.85 -7.65
N GLU A 150 -19.30 10.44 -6.74
CA GLU A 150 -19.09 11.10 -5.46
C GLU A 150 -18.46 12.49 -5.63
N MET A 151 -17.51 12.64 -6.54
CA MET A 151 -16.96 13.97 -6.88
C MET A 151 -18.03 14.86 -7.49
N ALA A 152 -18.84 14.36 -8.41
CA ALA A 152 -19.94 15.13 -8.99
C ALA A 152 -20.96 15.55 -7.92
N ARG A 153 -21.24 14.70 -6.92
CA ARG A 153 -22.08 15.04 -5.77
C ARG A 153 -21.50 16.18 -4.94
N LEU A 154 -20.19 16.12 -4.66
CA LEU A 154 -19.49 17.18 -3.95
C LEU A 154 -19.53 18.50 -4.75
N LEU A 155 -19.22 18.48 -6.05
CA LEU A 155 -19.20 19.68 -6.88
C LEU A 155 -20.57 20.34 -7.02
N ARG A 156 -21.66 19.54 -7.08
CA ARG A 156 -23.03 20.08 -6.99
C ARG A 156 -23.29 20.81 -5.68
N SER A 157 -22.79 20.28 -4.56
CA SER A 157 -22.89 20.93 -3.24
C SER A 157 -22.09 22.23 -3.20
N VAL A 158 -20.88 22.26 -3.76
CA VAL A 158 -20.06 23.47 -3.86
C VAL A 158 -20.78 24.56 -4.68
N ALA A 159 -21.36 24.19 -5.83
CA ALA A 159 -22.10 25.14 -6.67
C ALA A 159 -23.37 25.68 -6.00
N ALA A 160 -24.02 24.89 -5.15
CA ALA A 160 -25.23 25.29 -4.44
C ALA A 160 -24.97 26.25 -3.26
N PHE A 161 -23.73 26.30 -2.75
CA PHE A 161 -23.36 27.10 -1.58
C PHE A 161 -22.04 27.87 -1.83
N PRO A 162 -22.01 28.80 -2.80
CA PRO A 162 -20.79 29.49 -3.22
C PRO A 162 -20.15 30.35 -2.11
N GLU A 163 -20.92 30.73 -1.08
CA GLU A 163 -20.47 31.51 0.06
C GLU A 163 -19.85 30.65 1.20
N ARG A 164 -19.85 29.32 1.06
CA ARG A 164 -19.39 28.38 2.09
C ARG A 164 -18.13 27.64 1.67
N SER A 165 -17.34 27.29 2.68
CA SER A 165 -16.21 26.38 2.52
C SER A 165 -16.64 24.93 2.76
N HIS A 166 -16.20 24.01 1.90
CA HIS A 166 -16.37 22.57 2.08
C HIS A 166 -15.08 21.95 2.62
N VAL A 167 -15.18 21.27 3.75
CA VAL A 167 -14.04 20.59 4.39
C VAL A 167 -14.17 19.09 4.15
N ILE A 168 -13.12 18.47 3.58
CA ILE A 168 -13.07 17.04 3.29
C ILE A 168 -12.04 16.38 4.22
N GLY A 169 -12.50 15.48 5.09
CA GLY A 169 -11.62 14.67 5.92
C GLY A 169 -10.98 13.54 5.11
N SER A 170 -9.64 13.42 5.16
CA SER A 170 -8.91 12.35 4.49
C SER A 170 -7.62 11.99 5.23
N TYR A 171 -7.11 10.77 5.02
CA TYR A 171 -5.76 10.41 5.45
C TYR A 171 -4.72 11.12 4.58
N ALA A 172 -3.64 11.60 5.21
CA ALA A 172 -2.56 12.33 4.54
C ALA A 172 -1.84 11.53 3.44
N LEU A 173 -1.77 10.19 3.58
CA LEU A 173 -1.17 9.29 2.61
C LEU A 173 -2.24 8.44 1.92
N GLY A 174 -2.32 8.55 0.60
CA GLY A 174 -3.25 7.82 -0.26
C GLY A 174 -4.55 8.58 -0.50
N LYS A 175 -5.39 8.73 0.53
CA LYS A 175 -6.74 9.30 0.37
C LYS A 175 -6.72 10.77 -0.07
N ALA A 176 -5.86 11.61 0.54
CA ALA A 176 -5.75 13.02 0.18
C ALA A 176 -5.35 13.20 -1.29
N GLN A 177 -4.30 12.52 -1.73
CA GLN A 177 -3.81 12.56 -3.11
C GLN A 177 -4.89 12.09 -4.08
N ARG A 178 -5.59 10.98 -3.76
CA ARG A 178 -6.66 10.44 -4.59
C ARG A 178 -7.85 11.39 -4.72
N VAL A 179 -8.29 12.02 -3.62
CA VAL A 179 -9.38 13.01 -3.67
C VAL A 179 -9.00 14.20 -4.54
N ILE A 180 -7.77 14.71 -4.39
CA ILE A 180 -7.26 15.81 -5.23
C ILE A 180 -7.26 15.40 -6.70
N ALA A 181 -6.73 14.22 -7.03
CA ALA A 181 -6.69 13.71 -8.39
C ALA A 181 -8.10 13.57 -8.98
N LEU A 182 -9.05 12.99 -8.24
CA LEU A 182 -10.43 12.82 -8.69
C LEU A 182 -11.18 14.15 -8.85
N LEU A 183 -10.91 15.14 -8.00
CA LEU A 183 -11.46 16.50 -8.16
C LEU A 183 -10.99 17.15 -9.45
N ARG A 184 -9.69 17.04 -9.77
CA ARG A 184 -9.15 17.53 -11.04
C ARG A 184 -9.79 16.80 -12.24
N ASP A 185 -9.95 15.48 -12.15
CA ASP A 185 -10.61 14.71 -13.22
C ASP A 185 -12.09 15.05 -13.39
N ALA A 186 -12.74 15.49 -12.31
CA ALA A 186 -14.12 15.97 -12.33
C ALA A 186 -14.26 17.45 -12.79
N GLY A 187 -13.16 18.11 -13.17
CA GLY A 187 -13.16 19.48 -13.71
C GLY A 187 -13.07 20.59 -12.66
N TRP A 188 -12.65 20.29 -11.43
CA TRP A 188 -12.35 21.34 -10.45
C TRP A 188 -10.95 21.90 -10.70
N ASP A 189 -10.84 23.13 -11.18
CA ASP A 189 -9.55 23.79 -11.45
C ASP A 189 -9.17 24.85 -10.41
N ALA A 190 -10.09 25.23 -9.53
CA ALA A 190 -9.82 26.21 -8.49
C ALA A 190 -8.82 25.68 -7.43
N PRO A 191 -8.20 26.56 -6.62
CA PRO A 191 -7.29 26.15 -5.56
C PRO A 191 -7.91 25.13 -4.59
N ILE A 192 -7.12 24.12 -4.20
CA ILE A 192 -7.46 23.18 -3.13
C ILE A 192 -6.53 23.50 -1.96
N TYR A 193 -7.09 23.94 -0.85
CA TYR A 193 -6.33 24.26 0.35
C TYR A 193 -6.08 22.99 1.17
N LEU A 194 -4.83 22.79 1.59
CA LEU A 194 -4.44 21.68 2.44
C LEU A 194 -4.20 22.19 3.86
N HIS A 195 -4.75 21.47 4.85
CA HIS A 195 -4.38 21.70 6.23
C HIS A 195 -2.89 21.36 6.44
N GLY A 196 -2.17 22.10 7.29
CA GLY A 196 -0.74 21.89 7.50
C GLY A 196 -0.35 20.47 7.94
N ALA A 197 -1.29 19.75 8.58
CA ALA A 197 -1.13 18.34 8.93
C ALA A 197 -1.02 17.38 7.72
N MET A 198 -1.32 17.84 6.50
CA MET A 198 -1.27 17.04 5.27
C MET A 198 0.03 17.23 4.48
N ILE A 199 0.93 18.13 4.90
CA ILE A 199 2.12 18.55 4.13
C ILE A 199 3.40 17.82 4.57
N ARG A 200 3.31 16.95 5.59
CA ARG A 200 4.44 16.18 6.12
C ARG A 200 4.32 14.70 5.79
#